data_AF-A0A964XTI4-F1
#
_entry.id   AF-A0A964XTI4-F1
#
_cell.length_a   1.000
_cell.length_b   1.000
_cell.length_c   1.000
_cell.angle_alpha   90.00
_cell.angle_beta   90.00
_cell.angle_gamma   90.00
#
_symmetry.space_group_name_H-M   'P 1'
#
loop_
_entity.id
_entity.type
_entity.pdbx_description
1 polymer ?
#
loop_
_entity_poly.entity_id
_entity_poly.type
_entity_poly.pdbx_seq_one_letter_code
_entity_poly.pdbx_strand_id
1 'polypeptide(L)'
;MTAPHRSPLTTVLAGSAWLAVAGNLALWQALWQLPDLHDGRGVVMGLVLAGMVFCLCVSILSIVSWRGLLRPSLVILAVISALSTHYMLSYGILIDTPMVINVLQTDLGEARDQLSLSVLLSVSLIVLPLIGWMWRRPLAWPRWPVQGVHNLGMLLGGVVGTLLLAYVSFQDFSTLMRNQTQMRYLINPLNTVYALAEVVLIPTQVDQQIRPLGEDAQILPLPSRLVKGTPSQPEPPWGKQPPLLVIVLGETARSSNFSLNGYARNTNPGLQRLDVLSYRQVTSCGTSTAASLPCMFSHLGREGHEARTAEYENLLDVLKRAGYQV
;
A
#
# COMPACT_ATOMS: atom_id res chain seq x y z
N MET A 1 11.99 -6.94 -48.35
CA MET A 1 11.17 -7.83 -47.49
C MET A 1 10.50 -6.97 -46.43
N THR A 2 9.22 -6.63 -46.58
CA THR A 2 8.47 -5.88 -45.57
C THR A 2 8.27 -6.78 -44.36
N ALA A 3 8.78 -6.37 -43.20
CA ALA A 3 8.60 -7.15 -41.97
C ALA A 3 7.08 -7.30 -41.70
N PRO A 4 6.59 -8.51 -41.38
CA PRO A 4 5.17 -8.74 -41.16
C PRO A 4 4.67 -7.85 -40.00
N HIS A 5 3.65 -7.04 -40.30
CA HIS A 5 3.02 -6.18 -39.30
C HIS A 5 2.35 -7.01 -38.20
N ARG A 6 2.46 -6.56 -36.95
CA ARG A 6 1.74 -7.19 -35.83
C ARG A 6 0.37 -6.54 -35.63
N SER A 7 -0.62 -7.34 -35.25
CA SER A 7 -1.93 -6.81 -34.86
C SER A 7 -1.90 -6.31 -33.41
N PRO A 8 -2.69 -5.28 -33.06
CA PRO A 8 -2.85 -4.83 -31.68
C PRO A 8 -3.31 -5.97 -30.75
N LEU A 9 -4.19 -6.84 -31.24
CA LEU A 9 -4.69 -8.00 -30.50
C LEU A 9 -3.56 -8.95 -30.09
N THR A 10 -2.66 -9.32 -31.01
CA THR A 10 -1.50 -10.17 -30.66
C THR A 10 -0.57 -9.51 -29.65
N THR A 11 -0.45 -8.17 -29.70
CA THR A 11 0.35 -7.41 -28.73
C THR A 11 -0.29 -7.41 -27.35
N VAL A 12 -1.62 -7.24 -27.27
CA VAL A 12 -2.37 -7.32 -26.00
C VAL A 12 -2.23 -8.72 -25.40
N LEU A 13 -2.52 -9.78 -26.17
CA LEU A 13 -2.42 -11.15 -25.65
C LEU A 13 -1.01 -11.49 -25.18
N ALA A 14 0.02 -11.25 -25.98
CA ALA A 14 1.39 -11.55 -25.58
C ALA A 14 1.87 -10.67 -24.40
N GLY A 15 1.46 -9.40 -24.36
CA GLY A 15 1.73 -8.51 -23.24
C GLY A 15 1.09 -9.00 -21.95
N SER A 16 -0.18 -9.40 -21.99
CA SER A 16 -0.90 -9.99 -20.86
C SER A 16 -0.26 -11.30 -20.38
N ALA A 17 0.20 -12.16 -21.30
CA ALA A 17 0.90 -13.39 -20.94
C ALA A 17 2.22 -13.08 -20.23
N TRP A 18 2.96 -12.09 -20.73
CA TRP A 18 4.19 -11.64 -20.08
C TRP A 18 3.94 -11.10 -18.67
N LEU A 19 2.93 -10.25 -18.49
CA LEU A 19 2.56 -9.71 -17.19
C LEU A 19 2.09 -10.82 -16.23
N ALA A 20 1.25 -11.74 -16.70
CA ALA A 20 0.75 -12.85 -15.89
C ALA A 20 1.85 -13.79 -15.43
N VAL A 21 2.91 -14.00 -16.24
CA VAL A 21 4.01 -14.89 -15.86
C VAL A 21 5.13 -14.12 -15.16
N ALA A 22 5.84 -13.26 -15.90
CA ALA A 22 7.03 -12.57 -15.42
C ALA A 22 6.71 -11.45 -14.41
N GLY A 23 5.56 -10.77 -14.57
CA GLY A 23 5.12 -9.71 -13.65
C GLY A 23 4.53 -10.22 -12.34
N ASN A 24 4.32 -11.54 -12.19
CA ASN A 24 3.70 -12.15 -11.02
C ASN A 24 4.59 -13.22 -10.36
N LEU A 25 5.91 -13.14 -10.53
CA LEU A 25 6.85 -14.10 -9.93
C LEU A 25 6.68 -14.20 -8.40
N ALA A 26 6.36 -13.09 -7.73
CA ALA A 26 6.07 -13.07 -6.30
C ALA A 26 4.84 -13.92 -5.94
N LEU A 27 3.76 -13.81 -6.71
CA LEU A 27 2.56 -14.63 -6.54
C LEU A 27 2.88 -16.12 -6.72
N TRP A 28 3.66 -16.47 -7.75
CA TRP A 28 4.03 -17.85 -8.03
C TRP A 28 4.92 -18.44 -6.94
N GLN A 29 5.85 -17.66 -6.41
CA GLN A 29 6.68 -18.07 -5.28
C GLN A 29 5.86 -18.25 -4.00
N ALA A 30 4.92 -17.34 -3.72
CA ALA A 30 4.03 -17.44 -2.57
C ALA A 30 3.12 -18.68 -2.67
N LEU A 31 2.57 -18.97 -3.85
CA LEU A 31 1.81 -20.19 -4.11
C LEU A 31 2.65 -21.45 -3.90
N TRP A 32 3.89 -21.46 -4.40
CA TRP A 32 4.78 -22.61 -4.26
C TRP A 32 5.18 -22.88 -2.81
N GLN A 33 5.15 -21.88 -1.93
CA GLN A 33 5.46 -22.06 -0.50
C GLN A 33 4.30 -22.69 0.29
N LEU A 34 3.10 -22.81 -0.29
CA LEU A 34 1.96 -23.44 0.39
C LEU A 34 2.08 -24.98 0.29
N PRO A 35 2.23 -25.69 1.42
CA PRO A 35 2.41 -27.15 1.44
C PRO A 35 1.27 -27.91 0.74
N ASP A 36 0.05 -27.40 0.89
CA ASP A 36 -1.18 -28.01 0.35
C ASP A 36 -1.25 -28.00 -1.19
N LEU A 37 -0.35 -27.28 -1.87
CA LEU A 37 -0.33 -27.11 -3.32
C LEU A 37 0.80 -27.89 -4.03
N HIS A 38 1.52 -28.77 -3.31
CA HIS A 38 2.61 -29.55 -3.92
C HIS A 38 2.10 -30.77 -4.71
N ASP A 39 0.82 -31.12 -4.57
CA ASP A 39 0.18 -32.18 -5.34
C ASP A 39 -0.18 -31.73 -6.77
N GLY A 40 -0.49 -32.69 -7.66
CA GLY A 40 -0.90 -32.39 -9.04
C GLY A 40 -2.12 -31.45 -9.14
N ARG A 41 -2.99 -31.43 -8.12
CA ARG A 41 -4.10 -30.46 -8.00
C ARG A 41 -3.61 -29.02 -7.82
N GLY A 42 -2.51 -28.82 -7.08
CA GLY A 42 -1.93 -27.50 -6.87
C GLY A 42 -1.31 -26.91 -8.13
N VAL A 43 -0.70 -27.74 -8.98
CA VAL A 43 -0.22 -27.32 -10.31
C VAL A 43 -1.38 -26.86 -11.19
N VAL A 44 -2.50 -27.61 -11.21
CA VAL A 44 -3.70 -27.22 -11.95
C VAL A 44 -4.26 -25.90 -11.42
N MET A 45 -4.33 -25.73 -10.10
CA MET A 45 -4.73 -24.45 -9.49
C MET A 45 -3.81 -23.29 -9.91
N GLY A 46 -2.49 -23.49 -9.88
CA GLY A 46 -1.53 -22.48 -10.33
C GLY A 46 -1.74 -22.06 -11.78
N LEU A 47 -1.98 -23.03 -12.67
CA LEU A 47 -2.28 -22.77 -14.08
C LEU A 47 -3.62 -22.03 -14.27
N VAL A 48 -4.65 -22.41 -13.50
CA VAL A 48 -5.94 -21.74 -13.53
C VAL A 48 -5.81 -20.30 -13.03
N LEU A 49 -5.08 -20.05 -11.94
CA LEU A 49 -4.82 -18.71 -11.46
C LEU A 49 -4.02 -17.88 -12.48
N ALA A 50 -2.99 -18.47 -13.10
CA ALA A 50 -2.25 -17.81 -14.18
C ALA A 50 -3.16 -17.44 -15.36
N GLY A 51 -4.10 -18.32 -15.71
CA GLY A 51 -5.15 -18.06 -16.70
C GLY A 51 -6.08 -16.91 -16.29
N MET A 52 -6.50 -16.84 -15.04
CA MET A 52 -7.30 -15.72 -14.52
C MET A 52 -6.56 -14.40 -14.60
N VAL A 53 -5.31 -14.37 -14.12
CA VAL A 53 -4.46 -13.16 -14.17
C VAL A 53 -4.23 -12.72 -15.62
N PHE A 54 -3.99 -13.67 -16.53
CA PHE A 54 -3.88 -13.41 -17.96
C PHE A 54 -5.15 -12.77 -18.51
N CYS A 55 -6.32 -13.38 -18.27
CA CYS A 55 -7.61 -12.88 -18.74
C CYS A 55 -7.92 -11.47 -18.20
N LEU A 56 -7.63 -11.20 -16.92
CA LEU A 56 -7.77 -9.88 -16.32
C LEU A 56 -6.81 -8.85 -16.93
N CYS A 57 -5.55 -9.23 -17.18
CA CYS A 57 -4.59 -8.37 -17.88
C CYS A 57 -5.07 -8.04 -19.30
N VAL A 58 -5.64 -9.01 -20.03
CA VAL A 58 -6.26 -8.79 -21.35
C VAL A 58 -7.39 -7.77 -21.24
N SER A 59 -8.28 -7.92 -20.26
CA SER A 59 -9.37 -6.97 -20.01
C SER A 59 -8.84 -5.55 -19.76
N ILE A 60 -7.88 -5.38 -18.86
CA ILE A 60 -7.32 -4.06 -18.54
C ILE A 60 -6.62 -3.43 -19.76
N LEU A 61 -5.74 -4.19 -20.43
CA LEU A 61 -5.01 -3.69 -21.60
C LEU A 61 -5.93 -3.38 -22.78
N SER A 62 -7.06 -4.10 -22.91
CA SER A 62 -8.01 -3.85 -23.99
C SER A 62 -8.64 -2.45 -23.93
N ILE A 63 -8.87 -1.91 -22.72
CA ILE A 63 -9.43 -0.56 -22.51
C ILE A 63 -8.49 0.52 -23.08
N VAL A 64 -7.19 0.34 -22.89
CA VAL A 64 -6.13 1.29 -23.30
C VAL A 64 -5.48 0.96 -24.65
N SER A 65 -6.00 -0.05 -25.36
CA SER A 65 -5.42 -0.53 -26.62
C SER A 65 -5.81 0.34 -27.83
N TRP A 66 -5.46 1.62 -27.74
CA TRP A 66 -5.62 2.62 -28.79
C TRP A 66 -4.29 3.01 -29.42
N ARG A 67 -4.35 3.61 -30.61
CA ARG A 67 -3.15 4.05 -31.34
C ARG A 67 -2.38 5.08 -30.49
N GLY A 68 -1.11 4.79 -30.21
CA GLY A 68 -0.26 5.62 -29.37
C GLY A 68 -0.31 5.29 -27.88
N LEU A 69 -1.44 4.79 -27.36
CA LEU A 69 -1.60 4.46 -25.92
C LEU A 69 -1.18 3.04 -25.56
N LEU A 70 -1.34 2.05 -26.46
CA LEU A 70 -1.05 0.65 -26.15
C LEU A 70 0.41 0.42 -25.69
N ARG A 71 1.38 1.00 -26.41
CA ARG A 71 2.81 0.81 -26.11
C ARG A 71 3.19 1.45 -24.75
N PRO A 72 2.91 2.73 -24.48
CA PRO A 72 3.18 3.32 -23.17
C PRO A 72 2.48 2.60 -22.02
N SER A 73 1.19 2.27 -22.19
CA SER A 73 0.42 1.63 -21.12
C SER A 73 0.99 0.26 -20.74
N LEU A 74 1.38 -0.55 -21.73
CA LEU A 74 2.01 -1.84 -21.48
C LEU A 74 3.38 -1.70 -20.79
N VAL A 75 4.19 -0.71 -21.17
CA VAL A 75 5.46 -0.43 -20.49
C VAL A 75 5.24 0.03 -19.05
N ILE A 76 4.30 0.95 -18.82
CA ILE A 76 3.96 1.44 -17.48
C ILE A 76 3.50 0.28 -16.59
N LEU A 77 2.56 -0.54 -17.06
CA LEU A 77 2.08 -1.70 -16.31
C LEU A 77 3.18 -2.73 -16.05
N ALA A 78 4.12 -2.93 -17.00
CA ALA A 78 5.26 -3.81 -16.81
C ALA A 78 6.26 -3.26 -15.80
N VAL A 79 6.54 -1.95 -15.81
CA VAL A 79 7.40 -1.29 -14.81
C VAL A 79 6.78 -1.38 -13.43
N ILE A 80 5.49 -1.06 -13.29
CA ILE A 80 4.74 -1.22 -12.03
C ILE A 80 4.82 -2.67 -11.55
N SER A 81 4.50 -3.64 -12.41
CA SER A 81 4.54 -5.06 -12.04
C SER A 81 5.94 -5.52 -11.64
N ALA A 82 6.99 -5.02 -12.29
CA ALA A 82 8.37 -5.37 -12.00
C ALA A 82 8.85 -4.76 -10.67
N LEU A 83 8.49 -3.50 -10.39
CA LEU A 83 8.74 -2.86 -9.10
C LEU A 83 8.00 -3.60 -7.99
N SER A 84 6.69 -3.81 -8.14
CA SER A 84 5.87 -4.53 -7.17
C SER A 84 6.44 -5.93 -6.90
N THR A 85 6.76 -6.69 -7.94
CA THR A 85 7.38 -8.02 -7.80
C THR A 85 8.71 -7.95 -7.04
N HIS A 86 9.57 -6.98 -7.34
CA HIS A 86 10.85 -6.85 -6.64
C HIS A 86 10.66 -6.60 -5.15
N TYR A 87 9.79 -5.66 -4.78
CA TYR A 87 9.53 -5.32 -3.39
C TYR A 87 8.79 -6.43 -2.64
N MET A 88 7.87 -7.13 -3.30
CA MET A 88 7.22 -8.32 -2.74
C MET A 88 8.24 -9.42 -2.42
N LEU A 89 9.16 -9.71 -3.35
CA LEU A 89 10.15 -10.78 -3.19
C LEU A 89 11.24 -10.43 -2.17
N SER A 90 11.66 -9.17 -2.12
CA SER A 90 12.79 -8.76 -1.27
C SER A 90 12.36 -8.43 0.16
N TYR A 91 11.16 -7.87 0.33
CA TYR A 91 10.71 -7.32 1.61
C TYR A 91 9.37 -7.92 2.10
N GLY A 92 8.70 -8.76 1.31
CA GLY A 92 7.40 -9.33 1.67
C GLY A 92 6.27 -8.30 1.71
N ILE A 93 6.44 -7.16 1.02
CA ILE A 93 5.44 -6.09 0.98
C ILE A 93 4.22 -6.55 0.15
N LEU A 94 3.03 -6.26 0.65
CA LEU A 94 1.77 -6.43 -0.08
C LEU A 94 1.35 -5.07 -0.65
N ILE A 95 0.90 -5.05 -1.90
CA ILE A 95 0.42 -3.81 -2.52
C ILE A 95 -1.09 -3.72 -2.29
N ASP A 96 -1.45 -3.12 -1.16
CA ASP A 96 -2.80 -2.75 -0.78
C ASP A 96 -3.01 -1.23 -0.88
N THR A 97 -4.22 -0.78 -0.55
CA THR A 97 -4.61 0.63 -0.61
C THR A 97 -3.76 1.51 0.31
N PRO A 98 -3.48 1.13 1.58
CA PRO A 98 -2.51 1.82 2.42
C PRO A 98 -1.11 1.94 1.81
N MET A 99 -0.59 0.89 1.16
CA MET A 99 0.73 0.94 0.52
C MET A 99 0.76 1.95 -0.64
N VAL A 100 -0.31 2.04 -1.44
CA VAL A 100 -0.41 3.06 -2.49
C VAL A 100 -0.44 4.47 -1.88
N ILE A 101 -1.17 4.67 -0.77
CA ILE A 101 -1.17 5.94 -0.04
C ILE A 101 0.23 6.30 0.45
N ASN A 102 0.96 5.34 1.02
CA ASN A 102 2.35 5.55 1.44
C ASN A 102 3.19 6.05 0.25
N VAL A 103 3.14 5.37 -0.89
CA VAL A 103 3.89 5.76 -2.10
C VAL A 103 3.51 7.15 -2.60
N LEU A 104 2.23 7.55 -2.49
CA LEU A 104 1.77 8.88 -2.89
C LEU A 104 2.18 9.99 -1.91
N GLN A 105 2.41 9.66 -0.64
CA GLN A 105 2.81 10.59 0.41
C GLN A 105 4.33 10.65 0.64
N THR A 106 5.08 9.68 0.12
CA THR A 106 6.55 9.60 0.20
C THR A 106 7.24 10.82 -0.43
N ASP A 107 8.33 11.29 0.18
CA ASP A 107 9.16 12.36 -0.34
C ASP A 107 10.34 11.87 -1.20
N LEU A 108 11.04 12.80 -1.85
CA LEU A 108 12.14 12.47 -2.77
C LEU A 108 13.37 11.86 -2.07
N GLY A 109 13.62 12.17 -0.81
CA GLY A 109 14.68 11.58 0.00
C GLY A 109 14.39 10.12 0.28
N GLU A 110 13.23 9.82 0.87
CA GLU A 110 12.75 8.46 1.12
C GLU A 110 12.74 7.59 -0.16
N ALA A 111 12.25 8.14 -1.27
CA ALA A 111 12.20 7.41 -2.54
C ALA A 111 13.60 7.10 -3.09
N ARG A 112 14.57 8.01 -2.94
CA ARG A 112 15.94 7.82 -3.43
C ARG A 112 16.70 6.77 -2.62
N ASP A 113 16.49 6.75 -1.31
CA ASP A 113 17.13 5.76 -0.43
C ASP A 113 16.67 4.33 -0.73
N GLN A 114 15.49 4.17 -1.34
CA GLN A 114 15.02 2.86 -1.82
C GLN A 114 15.61 2.45 -3.18
N LEU A 115 16.19 3.36 -3.95
CA LEU A 115 16.80 3.03 -5.23
C LEU A 115 18.13 2.30 -5.02
N SER A 116 18.17 1.07 -5.50
CA SER A 116 19.36 0.21 -5.42
C SER A 116 19.63 -0.45 -6.77
N LEU A 117 20.87 -0.94 -6.94
CA LEU A 117 21.26 -1.66 -8.15
C LEU A 117 20.38 -2.91 -8.37
N SER A 118 19.94 -3.57 -7.29
CA SER A 118 19.06 -4.74 -7.36
C SER A 118 17.69 -4.40 -7.97
N VAL A 119 17.09 -3.27 -7.58
CA VAL A 119 15.83 -2.77 -8.17
C VAL A 119 16.01 -2.52 -9.67
N LEU A 120 17.09 -1.83 -10.04
CA LEU A 120 17.39 -1.54 -11.45
C LEU A 120 17.56 -2.81 -12.28
N LEU A 121 18.27 -3.81 -11.75
CA LEU A 121 18.48 -5.09 -12.43
C LEU A 121 17.17 -5.88 -12.57
N SER A 122 16.36 -5.99 -11.51
CA SER A 122 15.09 -6.72 -11.56
C SER A 122 14.09 -6.09 -12.52
N VAL A 123 13.97 -4.76 -12.49
CA VAL A 123 13.09 -4.03 -13.41
C VAL A 123 13.59 -4.19 -14.84
N SER A 124 14.89 -4.07 -15.07
CA SER A 124 15.48 -4.25 -16.41
C SER A 124 15.23 -5.65 -16.96
N LEU A 125 15.35 -6.70 -16.13
CA LEU A 125 15.15 -8.09 -16.54
C LEU A 125 13.70 -8.36 -16.99
N ILE A 126 12.71 -7.74 -16.36
CA ILE A 126 11.29 -7.93 -16.71
C ILE A 126 10.88 -7.01 -17.86
N VAL A 127 11.39 -5.77 -17.90
CA VAL A 127 10.88 -4.74 -18.82
C VAL A 127 11.64 -4.70 -20.15
N LEU A 128 12.97 -4.86 -20.16
CA LEU A 128 13.76 -4.77 -21.40
C LEU A 128 13.41 -5.85 -22.43
N PRO A 129 13.17 -7.13 -22.08
CA PRO A 129 12.74 -8.13 -23.05
C PRO A 129 11.40 -7.76 -23.70
N LEU A 130 10.46 -7.22 -22.92
CA LEU A 130 9.15 -6.78 -23.39
C LEU A 130 9.28 -5.60 -24.36
N ILE A 131 10.06 -4.57 -24.00
CA ILE A 131 10.34 -3.42 -24.87
C ILE A 131 11.03 -3.89 -26.16
N GLY A 132 12.11 -4.67 -26.03
CA GLY A 132 12.85 -5.20 -27.16
C GLY A 132 11.97 -6.04 -28.09
N TRP A 133 11.07 -6.85 -27.55
CA TRP A 133 10.11 -7.61 -28.33
C TRP A 133 9.07 -6.70 -29.02
N MET A 134 8.55 -5.68 -28.33
CA MET A 134 7.47 -4.82 -28.82
C MET A 134 7.91 -3.85 -29.93
N TRP A 135 9.13 -3.31 -29.86
CA TRP A 135 9.63 -2.34 -30.85
C TRP A 135 10.24 -2.97 -32.11
N ARG A 136 10.49 -4.28 -32.11
CA ARG A 136 11.02 -4.99 -33.31
C ARG A 136 10.08 -4.99 -34.52
N ARG A 137 8.77 -4.79 -34.33
CA ARG A 137 7.81 -4.80 -35.43
C ARG A 137 6.80 -3.64 -35.34
N PRO A 138 6.47 -2.99 -36.47
CA PRO A 138 5.41 -1.99 -36.49
C PRO A 138 4.05 -2.64 -36.25
N LEU A 139 3.17 -1.93 -35.52
CA LEU A 139 1.78 -2.34 -35.37
C LEU A 139 0.96 -1.82 -36.56
N ALA A 140 0.22 -2.71 -37.21
CA ALA A 140 -0.80 -2.33 -38.19
C ALA A 140 -2.12 -2.09 -37.46
N TRP A 141 -2.60 -0.85 -37.53
CA TRP A 141 -3.84 -0.46 -36.84
C TRP A 141 -5.03 -0.57 -37.81
N PRO A 142 -6.11 -1.27 -37.42
CA PRO A 142 -7.35 -1.21 -38.16
C PRO A 142 -8.01 0.17 -37.98
N ARG A 143 -9.07 0.45 -38.74
CA ARG A 143 -9.88 1.67 -38.57
C ARG A 143 -10.43 1.72 -37.14
N TRP A 144 -10.62 2.93 -36.60
CA TRP A 144 -11.03 3.14 -35.21
C TRP A 144 -12.30 2.39 -34.76
N PRO A 145 -13.39 2.22 -35.57
CA PRO A 145 -14.56 1.46 -35.10
C PRO A 145 -14.27 -0.04 -35.05
N VAL A 146 -13.46 -0.56 -35.97
CA VAL A 146 -13.02 -1.97 -35.97
C VAL A 146 -12.12 -2.23 -34.77
N GLN A 147 -11.23 -1.30 -34.43
CA GLN A 147 -10.45 -1.38 -33.20
C GLN A 147 -11.35 -1.39 -31.96
N GLY A 148 -12.37 -0.55 -31.92
CA GLY A 148 -13.35 -0.52 -30.82
C GLY A 148 -14.04 -1.87 -30.62
N VAL A 149 -14.49 -2.51 -31.70
CA VAL A 149 -15.10 -3.86 -31.65
C VAL A 149 -14.11 -4.90 -31.17
N HIS A 150 -12.85 -4.87 -31.65
CA HIS A 150 -11.81 -5.78 -31.16
C HIS A 150 -11.52 -5.57 -29.67
N ASN A 151 -11.44 -4.32 -29.22
CA ASN A 151 -11.18 -3.99 -27.82
C ASN A 151 -12.31 -4.47 -26.92
N LEU A 152 -13.56 -4.21 -27.32
CA LEU A 152 -14.74 -4.70 -26.62
C LEU A 152 -14.79 -6.23 -26.58
N GLY A 153 -14.47 -6.90 -27.70
CA GLY A 153 -14.37 -8.35 -27.77
C GLY A 153 -13.30 -8.93 -26.83
N MET A 154 -12.12 -8.32 -26.76
CA MET A 154 -11.06 -8.70 -25.82
C MET A 154 -11.44 -8.42 -24.38
N LEU A 155 -12.09 -7.28 -24.10
CA LEU A 155 -12.57 -6.91 -22.78
C LEU A 155 -13.54 -7.95 -22.24
N LEU A 156 -14.60 -8.22 -23.00
CA LEU A 156 -15.64 -9.19 -22.67
C LEU A 156 -15.07 -10.61 -22.61
N GLY A 157 -14.20 -10.97 -23.57
CA GLY A 157 -13.53 -12.26 -23.59
C GLY A 157 -12.65 -12.50 -22.35
N GLY A 158 -11.92 -11.49 -21.89
CA GLY A 158 -11.14 -11.56 -20.65
C GLY A 158 -12.01 -11.65 -19.40
N VAL A 159 -13.11 -10.89 -19.32
CA VAL A 159 -14.05 -10.96 -18.19
C VAL A 159 -14.70 -12.34 -18.13
N VAL A 160 -15.26 -12.81 -19.25
CA VAL A 160 -15.90 -14.13 -19.34
C VAL A 160 -14.89 -15.25 -19.06
N GLY A 161 -13.67 -15.16 -19.61
CA GLY A 161 -12.61 -16.13 -19.34
C GLY A 161 -12.24 -16.21 -17.86
N THR A 162 -12.13 -15.05 -17.19
CA THR A 162 -11.87 -15.00 -15.74
C THR A 162 -13.01 -15.65 -14.95
N LEU A 163 -14.27 -15.30 -15.25
CA LEU A 163 -15.44 -15.85 -14.58
C LEU A 163 -15.58 -17.36 -14.81
N LEU A 164 -15.31 -17.83 -16.03
CA LEU A 164 -15.37 -19.26 -16.37
C LEU A 164 -14.30 -20.05 -15.62
N LEU A 165 -13.05 -19.57 -15.62
CA LEU A 165 -11.98 -20.19 -14.85
C LEU A 165 -12.30 -20.20 -13.35
N ALA A 166 -12.86 -19.11 -12.82
CA ALA A 166 -13.27 -19.02 -11.42
C ALA A 166 -14.41 -19.97 -11.08
N TYR A 167 -15.35 -20.17 -12.00
CA TYR A 167 -16.45 -21.12 -11.83
C TYR A 167 -15.93 -22.56 -11.83
N VAL A 168 -15.06 -22.91 -12.77
CA VAL A 168 -14.50 -24.27 -12.89
C VAL A 168 -13.65 -24.64 -11.67
N SER A 169 -12.89 -23.71 -11.11
CA SER A 169 -12.04 -23.94 -9.93
C SER A 169 -12.59 -23.32 -8.64
N PHE A 170 -13.90 -23.16 -8.52
CA PHE A 170 -14.51 -22.33 -7.46
C PHE A 170 -14.16 -22.78 -6.03
N GLN A 171 -14.20 -24.08 -5.75
CA GLN A 171 -13.94 -24.60 -4.40
C GLN A 171 -12.51 -24.32 -3.94
N ASP A 172 -11.53 -24.68 -4.77
CA ASP A 172 -10.12 -24.50 -4.44
C ASP A 172 -9.75 -23.01 -4.42
N PHE A 173 -10.26 -22.22 -5.39
CA PHE A 173 -10.00 -20.78 -5.47
C PHE A 173 -10.59 -20.04 -4.27
N SER A 174 -11.84 -20.32 -3.90
CA SER A 174 -12.49 -19.69 -2.75
C SER A 174 -11.81 -20.07 -1.42
N THR A 175 -11.36 -21.31 -1.28
CA THR A 175 -10.60 -21.75 -0.10
C THR A 175 -9.27 -21.00 0.01
N LEU A 176 -8.52 -20.89 -1.09
CA LEU A 176 -7.28 -20.11 -1.13
C LEU A 176 -7.53 -18.64 -0.78
N MET A 177 -8.54 -18.00 -1.38
CA MET A 177 -8.83 -16.58 -1.13
C MET A 177 -9.38 -16.31 0.28
N ARG A 178 -10.04 -17.30 0.92
CA ARG A 178 -10.57 -17.18 2.28
C ARG A 178 -9.50 -17.43 3.34
N ASN A 179 -8.63 -18.42 3.13
CA ASN A 179 -7.58 -18.77 4.09
C ASN A 179 -6.33 -17.89 3.94
N GLN A 180 -6.03 -17.46 2.71
CA GLN A 180 -4.88 -16.63 2.36
C GLN A 180 -5.36 -15.33 1.72
N THR A 181 -6.07 -14.51 2.51
CA THR A 181 -6.67 -13.25 2.04
C THR A 181 -5.65 -12.30 1.41
N GLN A 182 -4.39 -12.39 1.84
CA GLN A 182 -3.27 -11.59 1.36
C GLN A 182 -2.90 -11.85 -0.11
N MET A 183 -3.22 -13.04 -0.66
CA MET A 183 -2.82 -13.44 -2.02
C MET A 183 -3.36 -12.50 -3.10
N ARG A 184 -4.53 -11.90 -2.87
CA ARG A 184 -5.11 -10.93 -3.81
C ARG A 184 -4.23 -9.70 -4.03
N TYR A 185 -3.45 -9.30 -3.00
CA TYR A 185 -2.57 -8.14 -3.04
C TYR A 185 -1.20 -8.45 -3.69
N LEU A 186 -0.95 -9.71 -4.05
CA LEU A 186 0.24 -10.13 -4.81
C LEU A 186 0.00 -10.12 -6.33
N ILE A 187 -1.25 -9.99 -6.78
CA ILE A 187 -1.61 -10.08 -8.20
C ILE A 187 -1.28 -8.78 -8.93
N ASN A 188 -0.14 -8.73 -9.63
CA ASN A 188 0.30 -7.57 -10.41
C ASN A 188 -0.23 -7.62 -11.85
N PRO A 189 -0.45 -6.47 -12.52
CA PRO A 189 -0.57 -5.12 -11.95
C PRO A 189 -1.94 -4.84 -11.32
N LEU A 190 -2.83 -5.85 -11.24
CA LEU A 190 -4.23 -5.69 -10.85
C LEU A 190 -4.39 -5.06 -9.47
N ASN A 191 -3.59 -5.50 -8.49
CA ASN A 191 -3.55 -4.96 -7.14
C ASN A 191 -3.35 -3.43 -7.13
N THR A 192 -2.39 -2.94 -7.91
CA THR A 192 -2.02 -1.52 -7.98
C THR A 192 -3.09 -0.73 -8.72
N VAL A 193 -3.62 -1.29 -9.81
CA VAL A 193 -4.73 -0.67 -10.56
C VAL A 193 -5.98 -0.55 -9.68
N TYR A 194 -6.31 -1.60 -8.92
CA TYR A 194 -7.44 -1.59 -8.00
C TYR A 194 -7.24 -0.61 -6.85
N ALA A 195 -6.10 -0.68 -6.15
CA ALA A 195 -5.79 0.22 -5.03
C ALA A 195 -5.77 1.70 -5.46
N LEU A 196 -5.19 1.99 -6.63
CA LEU A 196 -5.21 3.35 -7.19
C LEU A 196 -6.63 3.78 -7.57
N ALA A 197 -7.42 2.90 -8.19
CA ALA A 197 -8.81 3.19 -8.54
C ALA A 197 -9.65 3.43 -7.29
N GLU A 198 -9.44 2.68 -6.21
CA GLU A 198 -10.09 2.90 -4.92
C GLU A 198 -9.74 4.28 -4.36
N VAL A 199 -8.47 4.66 -4.33
CA VAL A 199 -8.03 5.99 -3.82
C VAL A 199 -8.60 7.15 -4.65
N VAL A 200 -8.69 7.00 -5.98
CA VAL A 200 -9.05 8.10 -6.90
C VAL A 200 -10.55 8.17 -7.19
N LEU A 201 -11.22 7.03 -7.36
CA LEU A 201 -12.60 6.96 -7.85
C LEU A 201 -13.62 6.78 -6.74
N ILE A 202 -13.22 6.23 -5.58
CA ILE A 202 -14.13 6.06 -4.45
C ILE A 202 -13.94 7.28 -3.56
N PRO A 203 -14.88 8.25 -3.58
CA PRO A 203 -14.77 9.40 -2.70
C PRO A 203 -14.74 8.91 -1.26
N THR A 204 -13.75 9.38 -0.50
CA THR A 204 -13.70 9.12 0.94
C THR A 204 -15.02 9.60 1.54
N GLN A 205 -15.77 8.69 2.17
CA GLN A 205 -17.01 9.04 2.89
C GLN A 205 -16.75 9.85 4.17
N VAL A 206 -15.50 10.23 4.40
CA VAL A 206 -15.09 11.08 5.49
C VAL A 206 -15.42 12.52 5.15
N ASP A 207 -16.31 13.11 5.93
CA ASP A 207 -16.55 14.55 5.96
C ASP A 207 -15.24 15.28 6.31
N GLN A 208 -14.71 16.02 5.34
CA GLN A 208 -13.43 16.72 5.49
C GLN A 208 -13.54 18.02 6.30
N GLN A 209 -14.74 18.39 6.74
CA GLN A 209 -14.88 19.48 7.72
C GLN A 209 -14.33 19.03 9.07
N ILE A 210 -13.21 19.64 9.47
CA ILE A 210 -12.58 19.38 10.77
C ILE A 210 -13.50 19.89 11.87
N ARG A 211 -14.04 18.97 12.67
CA ARG A 211 -14.91 19.29 13.80
C ARG A 211 -14.09 19.68 15.02
N PRO A 212 -14.47 20.73 15.76
CA PRO A 212 -13.73 21.16 16.92
C PRO A 212 -13.82 20.12 18.05
N LEU A 213 -12.76 20.02 18.85
CA LEU A 213 -12.69 19.14 20.02
C LEU A 213 -12.11 19.88 21.22
N GLY A 214 -12.63 19.63 22.43
CA GLY A 214 -12.07 20.24 23.65
C GLY A 214 -12.17 21.77 23.65
N GLU A 215 -13.32 22.32 23.26
CA GLU A 215 -13.57 23.77 23.26
C GLU A 215 -13.49 24.39 24.67
N ASP A 216 -13.67 23.56 25.69
CA ASP A 216 -13.54 23.88 27.11
C ASP A 216 -12.12 23.73 27.66
N ALA A 217 -11.16 23.26 26.84
CA ALA A 217 -9.78 23.04 27.26
C ALA A 217 -9.09 24.35 27.62
N GLN A 218 -8.61 24.45 28.86
CA GLN A 218 -7.97 25.65 29.41
C GLN A 218 -6.82 25.25 30.33
N ILE A 219 -5.70 25.96 30.25
CA ILE A 219 -4.64 25.84 31.26
C ILE A 219 -5.17 26.34 32.61
N LEU A 220 -5.10 25.47 33.63
CA LEU A 220 -5.35 25.89 35.01
C LEU A 220 -4.33 26.96 35.44
N PRO A 221 -4.73 27.97 36.22
CA PRO A 221 -3.85 29.07 36.59
C PRO A 221 -2.54 28.58 37.21
N LEU A 222 -1.42 29.02 36.66
CA LEU A 222 -0.10 28.81 37.27
C LEU A 222 -0.04 29.55 38.62
N PRO A 223 0.57 28.96 39.66
CA PRO A 223 0.58 29.52 41.01
C PRO A 223 1.28 30.89 41.09
N SER A 224 2.10 31.24 40.10
CA SER A 224 2.74 32.57 39.96
C SER A 224 1.77 33.72 39.63
N ARG A 225 0.49 33.46 39.35
CA ARG A 225 -0.57 34.47 39.16
C ARG A 225 -1.63 34.48 40.26
N LEU A 226 -1.42 33.78 41.39
CA LEU A 226 -2.29 33.91 42.55
C LEU A 226 -2.20 35.34 43.10
N VAL A 227 -3.24 36.13 42.83
CA VAL A 227 -3.44 37.47 43.39
C VAL A 227 -3.41 37.34 44.93
N LYS A 228 -2.50 38.09 45.57
CA LYS A 228 -2.47 38.25 47.04
C LYS A 228 -3.90 38.58 47.52
N GLY A 229 -4.55 37.63 48.19
CA GLY A 229 -5.87 37.82 48.79
C GLY A 229 -6.95 36.78 48.45
N THR A 230 -6.69 35.82 47.55
CA THR A 230 -7.62 34.70 47.34
C THR A 230 -7.34 33.55 48.31
N PRO A 231 -8.38 32.91 48.90
CA PRO A 231 -8.19 31.79 49.81
C PRO A 231 -7.40 30.68 49.10
N SER A 232 -6.43 30.13 49.83
CA SER A 232 -5.56 29.01 49.47
C SER A 232 -6.18 28.04 48.46
N GLN A 233 -5.89 28.24 47.17
CA GLN A 233 -6.11 27.18 46.21
C GLN A 233 -5.11 26.04 46.50
N PRO A 234 -5.52 24.76 46.39
CA PRO A 234 -4.60 23.66 46.55
C PRO A 234 -3.39 23.86 45.62
N GLU A 235 -2.18 23.64 46.12
CA GLU A 235 -1.00 23.66 45.27
C GLU A 235 -1.26 22.71 44.09
N PRO A 236 -1.04 23.15 42.84
CA PRO A 236 -1.23 22.27 41.70
C PRO A 236 -0.36 21.03 41.88
N PRO A 237 -0.83 19.84 41.48
CA PRO A 237 -0.06 18.60 41.66
C PRO A 237 1.31 18.61 40.95
N TRP A 238 1.53 19.53 40.02
CA TRP A 238 2.77 19.76 39.27
C TRP A 238 3.68 20.87 39.85
N GLY A 239 3.38 21.42 41.02
CA GLY A 239 4.24 22.37 41.72
C GLY A 239 4.24 23.80 41.16
N LYS A 240 5.32 24.55 41.42
CA LYS A 240 5.40 26.02 41.16
C LYS A 240 5.84 26.41 39.75
N GLN A 241 6.37 25.48 38.97
CA GLN A 241 6.88 25.74 37.62
C GLN A 241 5.89 25.23 36.56
N PRO A 242 5.78 25.91 35.41
CA PRO A 242 4.94 25.42 34.32
C PRO A 242 5.49 24.06 33.81
N PRO A 243 4.61 23.08 33.56
CA PRO A 243 5.04 21.78 33.05
C PRO A 243 5.55 21.91 31.60
N LEU A 244 6.72 21.31 31.32
CA LEU A 244 7.23 21.12 29.96
C LEU A 244 7.04 19.66 29.56
N LEU A 245 6.28 19.42 28.49
CA LEU A 245 6.11 18.10 27.89
C LEU A 245 6.88 18.05 26.57
N VAL A 246 7.76 17.05 26.44
CA VAL A 246 8.44 16.73 25.18
C VAL A 246 7.94 15.39 24.69
N ILE A 247 7.33 15.35 23.51
CA ILE A 247 6.89 14.12 22.86
C ILE A 247 7.90 13.78 21.79
N VAL A 248 8.61 12.67 21.96
CA VAL A 248 9.54 12.15 20.94
C VAL A 248 8.82 11.10 20.11
N LEU A 249 8.54 11.41 18.86
CA LEU A 249 8.01 10.44 17.91
C LEU A 249 9.17 9.68 17.26
N GLY A 250 9.24 8.39 17.57
CA GLY A 250 10.18 7.50 16.92
C GLY A 250 9.72 7.14 15.50
N GLU A 251 10.67 6.66 14.70
CA GLU A 251 10.43 6.13 13.35
C GLU A 251 10.92 4.67 13.30
N THR A 252 10.08 3.75 12.81
CA THR A 252 10.35 2.31 12.56
C THR A 252 10.89 1.48 13.76
N ALA A 253 11.14 2.09 14.93
CA ALA A 253 11.67 1.44 16.10
C ALA A 253 10.67 0.42 16.69
N ARG A 254 11.16 -0.78 17.03
CA ARG A 254 10.34 -1.88 17.54
C ARG A 254 10.78 -2.40 18.91
N SER A 255 9.81 -2.70 19.76
CA SER A 255 10.02 -3.15 21.15
C SER A 255 10.94 -4.38 21.27
N SER A 256 10.87 -5.32 20.31
CA SER A 256 11.67 -6.55 20.32
C SER A 256 13.19 -6.33 20.21
N ASN A 257 13.63 -5.13 19.81
CA ASN A 257 15.03 -4.76 19.68
C ASN A 257 15.50 -3.74 20.73
N PHE A 258 14.70 -3.49 21.77
CA PHE A 258 15.07 -2.59 22.87
C PHE A 258 15.66 -3.38 24.03
N SER A 259 16.88 -3.04 24.46
CA SER A 259 17.54 -3.70 25.59
C SER A 259 16.80 -3.49 26.90
N LEU A 260 16.15 -2.35 27.08
CA LEU A 260 15.25 -2.06 28.21
C LEU A 260 14.06 -3.05 28.30
N ASN A 261 13.67 -3.61 27.15
CA ASN A 261 12.58 -4.57 27.03
C ASN A 261 13.06 -6.03 27.04
N GLY A 262 14.36 -6.28 27.29
CA GLY A 262 14.92 -7.64 27.39
C GLY A 262 15.65 -8.12 26.13
N TYR A 263 15.91 -7.25 25.15
CA TYR A 263 16.75 -7.62 24.01
C TYR A 263 18.20 -7.89 24.43
N ALA A 264 18.80 -8.96 23.89
CA ALA A 264 20.10 -9.46 24.33
C ALA A 264 21.27 -8.49 24.09
N ARG A 265 21.19 -7.63 23.06
CA ARG A 265 22.22 -6.62 22.77
C ARG A 265 21.85 -5.32 23.46
N ASN A 266 22.83 -4.61 24.02
CA ASN A 266 22.59 -3.33 24.65
C ASN A 266 22.38 -2.20 23.62
N THR A 267 21.14 -2.03 23.16
CA THR A 267 20.74 -1.03 22.15
C THR A 267 20.37 0.33 22.75
N ASN A 268 20.09 0.41 24.05
CA ASN A 268 19.69 1.64 24.73
C ASN A 268 20.62 2.02 25.92
N PRO A 269 21.97 2.05 25.75
CA PRO A 269 22.89 2.22 26.87
C PRO A 269 22.78 3.58 27.58
N GLY A 270 22.36 4.63 26.87
CA GLY A 270 22.13 5.95 27.47
C GLY A 270 20.90 5.99 28.38
N LEU A 271 19.79 5.40 27.92
CA LEU A 271 18.53 5.35 28.67
C LEU A 271 18.63 4.43 29.89
N GLN A 272 19.45 3.37 29.85
CA GLN A 272 19.68 2.48 31.00
C GLN A 272 20.32 3.17 32.22
N ARG A 273 20.93 4.35 32.04
CA ARG A 273 21.55 5.12 33.12
C ARG A 273 20.59 6.09 33.79
N LEU A 274 19.38 6.22 33.25
CA LEU A 274 18.36 7.15 33.72
C LEU A 274 17.24 6.35 34.40
N ASP A 275 16.53 7.00 35.32
CA ASP A 275 15.33 6.42 35.95
C ASP A 275 14.14 6.52 35.01
N VAL A 276 14.09 5.63 34.01
CA VAL A 276 13.08 5.63 32.94
C VAL A 276 12.08 4.49 33.13
N LEU A 277 10.81 4.80 32.88
CA LEU A 277 9.77 3.78 32.75
C LEU A 277 9.76 3.23 31.31
N SER A 278 9.81 1.91 31.18
CA SER A 278 9.79 1.24 29.88
C SER A 278 8.58 0.32 29.77
N TYR A 279 7.70 0.61 28.80
CA TYR A 279 6.51 -0.18 28.53
C TYR A 279 6.82 -1.25 27.49
N ARG A 280 6.67 -2.53 27.88
CA ARG A 280 7.01 -3.68 27.02
C ARG A 280 5.90 -4.07 26.05
N GLN A 281 4.65 -3.85 26.46
CA GLN A 281 3.45 -4.28 25.75
C GLN A 281 2.71 -3.05 25.21
N VAL A 282 3.22 -2.51 24.11
CA VAL A 282 2.61 -1.38 23.39
C VAL A 282 2.44 -1.77 21.94
N THR A 283 1.27 -1.47 21.39
CA THR A 283 0.91 -1.77 20.00
C THR A 283 0.63 -0.46 19.28
N SER A 284 1.13 -0.32 18.05
CA SER A 284 0.88 0.85 17.21
C SER A 284 -0.54 0.86 16.62
N CYS A 285 -1.02 2.05 16.25
CA CYS A 285 -2.27 2.19 15.48
C CYS A 285 -2.16 1.50 14.11
N GLY A 286 -1.05 1.69 13.40
CA GLY A 286 -0.80 1.10 12.09
C GLY A 286 0.64 0.62 11.94
N THR A 287 0.99 0.18 10.74
CA THR A 287 2.34 -0.29 10.38
C THR A 287 3.07 0.66 9.43
N SER A 288 2.46 1.80 9.08
CA SER A 288 3.10 2.90 8.35
C SER A 288 2.92 4.22 9.09
N THR A 289 3.81 5.17 8.80
CA THR A 289 3.78 6.53 9.35
C THR A 289 2.49 7.25 8.95
N ALA A 290 2.05 7.10 7.68
CA ALA A 290 0.80 7.65 7.15
C ALA A 290 -0.45 7.17 7.91
N ALA A 291 -0.47 5.90 8.34
CA ALA A 291 -1.59 5.36 9.12
C ALA A 291 -1.48 5.68 10.62
N SER A 292 -0.26 5.65 11.16
CA SER A 292 -0.05 5.72 12.61
C SER A 292 -0.11 7.13 13.16
N LEU A 293 0.50 8.11 12.48
CA LEU A 293 0.59 9.48 13.00
C LEU A 293 -0.80 10.11 13.21
N PRO A 294 -1.73 10.09 12.24
CA PRO A 294 -3.05 10.70 12.43
C PRO A 294 -3.85 10.01 13.54
N CYS A 295 -3.74 8.67 13.65
CA CYS A 295 -4.42 7.91 14.69
C CYS A 295 -3.87 8.21 16.10
N MET A 296 -2.54 8.31 16.25
CA MET A 296 -1.92 8.55 17.56
C MET A 296 -2.30 9.89 18.20
N PHE A 297 -2.54 10.91 17.38
CA PHE A 297 -2.99 12.23 17.86
C PHE A 297 -4.51 12.40 17.82
N SER A 298 -5.24 11.40 17.35
CA SER A 298 -6.70 11.39 17.38
C SER A 298 -7.20 11.13 18.81
N HIS A 299 -8.40 11.62 19.10
CA HIS A 299 -9.13 11.23 20.30
C HIS A 299 -9.75 9.82 20.20
N LEU A 300 -9.76 9.25 19.00
CA LEU A 300 -10.27 7.91 18.72
C LEU A 300 -9.17 6.85 18.91
N GLY A 301 -9.56 5.67 19.39
CA GLY A 301 -8.72 4.48 19.29
C GLY A 301 -8.65 3.97 17.84
N ARG A 302 -7.75 3.00 17.57
CA ARG A 302 -7.49 2.46 16.22
C ARG A 302 -8.77 2.12 15.43
N GLU A 303 -9.64 1.29 15.99
CA GLU A 303 -10.87 0.84 15.31
C GLU A 303 -11.82 2.01 15.02
N GLY A 304 -11.94 2.96 15.95
CA GLY A 304 -12.74 4.17 15.76
C GLY A 304 -12.15 5.09 14.69
N HIS A 305 -10.83 5.23 14.64
CA HIS A 305 -10.15 6.04 13.64
C HIS A 305 -10.29 5.43 12.24
N GLU A 306 -10.22 4.11 12.09
CA GLU A 306 -10.43 3.41 10.82
C GLU A 306 -11.89 3.53 10.33
N ALA A 307 -12.87 3.46 11.24
CA ALA A 307 -14.29 3.54 10.91
C ALA A 307 -14.87 4.97 10.88
N ARG A 308 -14.03 6.01 11.00
CA ARG A 308 -14.49 7.39 11.14
C ARG A 308 -15.19 7.89 9.88
N THR A 309 -16.20 8.73 10.08
CA THR A 309 -16.97 9.37 9.01
C THR A 309 -16.78 10.89 8.97
N ALA A 310 -16.03 11.46 9.90
CA ALA A 310 -15.70 12.88 9.96
C ALA A 310 -14.27 13.08 10.48
N GLU A 311 -13.65 14.17 10.08
CA GLU A 311 -12.38 14.62 10.66
C GLU A 311 -12.61 15.48 11.91
N TYR A 312 -11.67 15.40 12.85
CA TYR A 312 -11.72 16.09 14.13
C TYR A 312 -10.38 16.77 14.42
N GLU A 313 -10.41 17.84 15.18
CA GLU A 313 -9.21 18.41 15.79
C GLU A 313 -8.45 17.35 16.58
N ASN A 314 -7.13 17.38 16.48
CA ASN A 314 -6.24 16.44 17.13
C ASN A 314 -5.71 16.98 18.46
N LEU A 315 -4.95 16.16 19.20
CA LEU A 315 -4.38 16.54 20.49
C LEU A 315 -3.59 17.87 20.46
N LEU A 316 -2.83 18.13 19.39
CA LEU A 316 -2.01 19.34 19.27
C LEU A 316 -2.89 20.59 19.10
N ASP A 317 -3.99 20.48 18.36
CA ASP A 317 -4.96 21.56 18.20
C ASP A 317 -5.60 21.94 19.55
N VAL A 318 -6.00 20.92 20.33
CA VAL A 318 -6.59 21.10 21.67
C VAL A 318 -5.58 21.70 22.65
N LEU A 319 -4.31 21.24 22.63
CA LEU A 319 -3.26 21.80 23.48
C LEU A 319 -2.98 23.27 23.14
N LYS A 320 -2.89 23.59 21.85
CA LYS A 320 -2.72 24.97 21.39
C LYS A 320 -3.90 25.85 21.81
N ARG A 321 -5.14 25.37 21.70
CA ARG A 321 -6.34 26.06 22.18
C ARG A 321 -6.27 26.34 23.68
N ALA A 322 -5.86 25.35 24.47
CA ALA A 322 -5.73 25.49 25.92
C ALA A 322 -4.69 26.54 26.35
N GLY A 323 -3.82 26.97 25.43
CA GLY A 323 -2.81 28.00 25.64
C GLY A 323 -1.38 27.46 25.75
N TYR A 324 -1.14 26.19 25.44
CA TYR A 324 0.22 25.65 25.35
C TYR A 324 0.91 26.16 24.10
N GLN A 325 2.23 26.37 24.21
CA GLN A 325 3.08 26.58 23.05
C GLN A 325 3.47 25.21 22.49
N VAL A 326 2.82 24.84 21.39
CA VAL A 326 3.04 23.59 20.64
C VAL A 326 3.93 23.86 19.44
#